data_AF-A0A1J5D5L7-F1
#
_entry.id   AF-A0A1J5D5L7-F1
#
_cell.length_a   1.000
_cell.length_b   1.000
_cell.length_c   1.000
_cell.angle_alpha   90.00
_cell.angle_beta   90.00
_cell.angle_gamma   90.00
#
_symmetry.space_group_name_H-M   'P 1'
#
loop_
_entity.id
_entity.type
_entity.pdbx_description
1 polymer ?
#
loop_
_entity_poly.entity_id
_entity_poly.type
_entity_poly.pdbx_seq_one_letter_code
_entity_poly.pdbx_strand_id
1 'polypeptide(L)'
;MRRLLQILPLVVLGLLTLSANAWALPALKSGSDTVDDATITLRVLEQTIVDDVRSLCTLDIDIVGAAEPFTGGDTVELWVYEDDVVGDDLIWHHKFTVTAAEVAANHVTGNFDCSGNFEYDGFGGSLELYAEAEVVKDACGWTCTYDRPTTANIASLEVDDDNAEDDDLPTTAVVAGLGTTVNRINADQDWFKITTSAAARTIFEVSHYPSVGRIDAVMYDSNNTVVPVAVVSDEVDKTLIIADPVAAGTYTLKLSPRLSNDFNFYDMTFSLDLLSVECNVGAQESRLCGNCGEEVRTCLANFTWGLYGSCSNEGACTPDATEIATCETDGTWERTCDASCAWGVFSTCVHIVCTGAETQPCYTGTTATRTVGACTDGLQTCANNAWGACSGEVLPVAESCDDTIDNDCDNAIDDADDDCAVAGGALGDPCAADSACGNSWTCVMPPAHDIFAGGYCGRAAQCANTPGECTAGGLCADVGGSDFCLKRCTVAADCRQGYTCATLTGGKACVPKCLNDTHCNLVDKPTCDVASGLCTLGSAPEDTSTNTDTSANTDTSTNTDTSSQSDTSSTPDGSADAGADTREPGIVADPTCGCSLRRQTSPVSASLAIGLGLLALLVIRRRRS
;
A
#
# COMPACT_ATOMS: atom_id res chain seq x y z
N MET A 1 14.70 -21.80 43.82
CA MET A 1 13.63 -21.33 44.74
C MET A 1 12.56 -20.66 43.90
N ARG A 2 11.26 -20.87 44.16
CA ARG A 2 10.19 -20.12 43.46
C ARG A 2 10.08 -18.69 44.03
N ARG A 3 9.99 -17.69 43.17
CA ARG A 3 9.30 -16.42 43.48
C ARG A 3 8.28 -16.16 42.39
N LEU A 4 7.01 -16.20 42.78
CA LEU A 4 5.96 -15.54 42.00
C LEU A 4 6.18 -14.03 42.19
N LEU A 5 5.98 -13.26 41.12
CA LEU A 5 5.53 -11.88 41.23
C LEU A 5 4.19 -11.81 40.50
N GLN A 6 3.17 -11.27 41.16
CA GLN A 6 1.80 -11.32 40.67
C GLN A 6 1.56 -10.17 39.70
N ILE A 7 1.11 -10.50 38.48
CA ILE A 7 0.55 -9.51 37.56
C ILE A 7 -0.87 -9.19 38.07
N LEU A 8 -1.09 -7.94 38.48
CA LEU A 8 -2.45 -7.41 38.62
C LEU A 8 -2.96 -7.01 37.22
N PRO A 9 -4.17 -7.41 36.81
CA PRO A 9 -4.80 -6.79 35.66
C PRO A 9 -5.17 -5.35 36.05
N LEU A 10 -4.59 -4.38 35.35
CA LEU A 10 -5.03 -3.00 35.47
C LEU A 10 -6.41 -2.91 34.80
N VAL A 11 -7.45 -2.56 35.58
CA VAL A 11 -8.80 -2.38 35.03
C VAL A 11 -8.78 -1.09 34.21
N VAL A 12 -8.63 -1.24 32.89
CA VAL A 12 -8.84 -0.14 31.94
C VAL A 12 -10.33 0.16 31.93
N LEU A 13 -10.75 1.05 32.83
CA LEU A 13 -12.07 1.63 32.81
C LEU A 13 -12.14 2.55 31.59
N GLY A 14 -12.62 2.02 30.48
CA GLY A 14 -12.77 2.74 29.23
C GLY A 14 -13.77 3.89 29.37
N LEU A 15 -13.28 5.07 29.73
CA LEU A 15 -13.95 6.30 29.34
C LEU A 15 -13.88 6.36 27.82
N LEU A 16 -15.01 6.09 27.18
CA LEU A 16 -15.31 6.64 25.86
C LEU A 16 -15.48 8.15 26.01
N THR A 17 -14.36 8.85 26.20
CA THR A 17 -14.24 10.19 25.65
C THR A 17 -14.34 10.01 24.14
N LEU A 18 -15.49 10.35 23.57
CA LEU A 18 -15.48 10.81 22.19
C LEU A 18 -14.61 12.06 22.20
N SER A 19 -13.34 11.91 21.81
CA SER A 19 -12.62 13.01 21.21
C SER A 19 -13.38 13.31 19.92
N ALA A 20 -14.32 14.26 20.01
CA ALA A 20 -14.56 15.12 18.86
C ALA A 20 -13.19 15.68 18.52
N ASN A 21 -12.64 15.28 17.38
CA ASN A 21 -11.41 15.87 16.88
C ASN A 21 -11.66 17.37 16.85
N ALA A 22 -10.80 18.16 17.50
CA ALA A 22 -10.86 19.60 17.34
C ALA A 22 -10.61 19.86 15.86
N TRP A 23 -11.67 20.21 15.13
CA TRP A 23 -11.55 20.62 13.75
C TRP A 23 -10.79 21.93 13.74
N ALA A 24 -9.93 22.12 12.74
CA ALA A 24 -9.07 23.30 12.68
C ALA A 24 -9.80 24.61 12.38
N LEU A 25 -11.13 24.63 12.47
CA LEU A 25 -11.93 25.85 12.51
C LEU A 25 -11.78 26.52 13.88
N PRO A 26 -11.76 27.87 13.94
CA PRO A 26 -11.89 28.60 15.21
C PRO A 26 -13.16 28.15 15.96
N ALA A 27 -13.12 28.10 17.29
CA ALA A 27 -14.27 27.66 18.08
C ALA A 27 -15.53 28.49 17.79
N LEU A 28 -16.66 27.83 17.59
CA LEU A 28 -17.92 28.50 17.26
C LEU A 28 -18.49 29.22 18.50
N LYS A 29 -18.56 30.55 18.44
CA LYS A 29 -19.29 31.38 19.40
C LYS A 29 -20.78 31.41 19.03
N SER A 30 -21.65 31.52 20.03
CA SER A 30 -23.09 31.62 19.79
C SER A 30 -23.80 32.50 20.80
N GLY A 31 -24.68 33.37 20.32
CA GLY A 31 -25.58 34.21 21.11
C GLY A 31 -27.03 33.85 20.77
N SER A 32 -27.89 33.77 21.78
CA SER A 32 -29.31 33.45 21.59
C SER A 32 -30.22 34.28 22.49
N ASP A 33 -31.43 34.55 22.00
CA ASP A 33 -32.49 35.22 22.75
C ASP A 33 -33.85 34.59 22.42
N THR A 34 -34.87 34.83 23.24
CA THR A 34 -36.19 34.20 23.12
C THR A 34 -37.32 35.15 23.50
N VAL A 35 -38.22 35.40 22.54
CA VAL A 35 -39.44 36.19 22.73
C VAL A 35 -40.66 35.35 22.32
N ASP A 36 -41.57 35.19 23.29
CA ASP A 36 -42.72 34.25 23.29
C ASP A 36 -42.39 32.84 22.76
N ASP A 37 -42.69 32.55 21.49
CA ASP A 37 -42.48 31.23 20.87
C ASP A 37 -41.29 31.15 19.90
N ALA A 38 -40.56 32.26 19.71
CA ALA A 38 -39.39 32.35 18.83
C ALA A 38 -38.09 32.46 19.64
N THR A 39 -37.23 31.44 19.56
CA THR A 39 -35.82 31.52 19.96
C THR A 39 -34.97 31.72 18.71
N ILE A 40 -34.15 32.77 18.66
CA ILE A 40 -33.10 32.89 17.63
C ILE A 40 -31.74 32.55 18.23
N THR A 41 -30.87 31.90 17.44
CA THR A 41 -29.47 31.68 17.79
C THR A 41 -28.57 32.07 16.61
N LEU A 42 -27.75 33.11 16.81
CA LEU A 42 -26.66 33.46 15.91
C LEU A 42 -25.42 32.64 16.27
N ARG A 43 -24.74 32.10 15.25
CA ARG A 43 -23.47 31.38 15.37
C ARG A 43 -22.42 31.99 14.44
N VAL A 44 -21.25 32.24 15.00
CA VAL A 44 -20.10 32.92 14.36
C VAL A 44 -18.84 32.18 14.78
N LEU A 45 -17.82 32.08 13.91
CA LEU A 45 -16.50 31.59 14.30
C LEU A 45 -15.86 32.54 15.35
N GLU A 46 -14.94 32.06 16.19
CA GLU A 46 -14.25 32.96 17.13
C GLU A 46 -13.22 33.88 16.47
N GLN A 47 -12.79 33.53 15.26
CA GLN A 47 -11.95 34.31 14.36
C GLN A 47 -12.60 34.34 12.96
N THR A 48 -12.50 35.47 12.27
CA THR A 48 -12.98 35.69 10.90
C THR A 48 -11.86 36.30 10.06
N ILE A 49 -11.79 35.96 8.77
CA ILE A 49 -10.70 36.38 7.87
C ILE A 49 -11.15 37.62 7.10
N VAL A 50 -10.27 38.62 7.01
CA VAL A 50 -10.50 39.85 6.24
C VAL A 50 -10.52 39.53 4.73
N ASP A 51 -11.41 40.18 3.96
CA ASP A 51 -11.60 39.96 2.51
C ASP A 51 -11.95 38.51 2.08
N ASP A 52 -12.42 37.68 3.02
CA ASP A 52 -13.05 36.36 2.77
C ASP A 52 -14.33 36.52 1.90
N VAL A 53 -14.79 35.42 1.29
CA VAL A 53 -16.04 35.33 0.48
C VAL A 53 -16.82 34.02 0.73
N ARG A 54 -16.58 33.37 1.88
CA ARG A 54 -17.11 32.05 2.30
C ARG A 54 -17.24 31.89 3.84
N SER A 55 -17.12 32.94 4.65
CA SER A 55 -17.16 32.80 6.12
C SER A 55 -18.47 32.18 6.61
N LEU A 56 -18.34 31.20 7.51
CA LEU A 56 -19.43 30.32 7.95
C LEU A 56 -20.19 30.90 9.15
N CYS A 57 -21.23 31.68 8.89
CA CYS A 57 -22.24 32.02 9.90
C CYS A 57 -23.57 31.29 9.66
N THR A 58 -24.27 30.99 10.75
CA THR A 58 -25.64 30.45 10.71
C THR A 58 -26.53 31.18 11.69
N LEU A 59 -27.78 31.40 11.28
CA LEU A 59 -28.86 31.81 12.15
C LEU A 59 -29.88 30.67 12.24
N ASP A 60 -30.04 30.12 13.44
CA ASP A 60 -31.08 29.15 13.76
C ASP A 60 -32.30 29.87 14.35
N ILE A 61 -33.51 29.37 14.05
CA ILE A 61 -34.74 29.74 14.76
C ILE A 61 -35.39 28.47 15.29
N ASP A 62 -35.43 28.32 16.61
CA ASP A 62 -36.19 27.27 17.29
C ASP A 62 -37.59 27.79 17.67
N ILE A 63 -38.61 26.96 17.42
CA ILE A 63 -40.01 27.23 17.71
C ILE A 63 -40.35 26.56 19.05
N VAL A 64 -40.48 27.36 20.12
CA VAL A 64 -40.40 26.88 21.51
C VAL A 64 -41.66 27.11 22.35
N GLY A 65 -42.59 27.95 21.89
CA GLY A 65 -43.75 28.41 22.67
C GLY A 65 -45.10 27.87 22.20
N ALA A 66 -46.17 28.42 22.78
CA ALA A 66 -47.55 27.93 22.59
C ALA A 66 -48.66 29.00 22.75
N ALA A 67 -48.30 30.27 22.93
CA ALA A 67 -49.25 31.38 22.78
C ALA A 67 -49.18 31.87 21.33
N GLU A 68 -50.30 31.85 20.60
CA GLU A 68 -50.37 32.12 19.15
C GLU A 68 -49.21 31.45 18.34
N PRO A 69 -49.08 30.11 18.42
CA PRO A 69 -47.92 29.38 17.92
C PRO A 69 -47.73 29.53 16.41
N PHE A 70 -46.47 29.51 15.97
CA PHE A 70 -46.07 29.52 14.55
C PHE A 70 -46.97 28.66 13.63
N THR A 71 -47.35 29.24 12.50
CA THR A 71 -48.15 28.60 11.46
C THR A 71 -47.45 28.64 10.10
N GLY A 72 -47.71 27.62 9.25
CA GLY A 72 -47.22 27.60 7.88
C GLY A 72 -47.89 28.68 7.04
N GLY A 73 -47.20 29.81 6.83
CA GLY A 73 -47.76 31.06 6.31
C GLY A 73 -47.25 32.30 7.05
N ASP A 74 -46.77 32.15 8.28
CA ASP A 74 -46.13 33.23 9.04
C ASP A 74 -44.89 33.76 8.31
N THR A 75 -44.64 35.06 8.41
CA THR A 75 -43.51 35.70 7.74
C THR A 75 -42.48 36.10 8.79
N VAL A 76 -41.23 35.70 8.59
CA VAL A 76 -40.11 36.11 9.43
C VAL A 76 -39.18 37.02 8.62
N GLU A 77 -38.78 38.12 9.23
CA GLU A 77 -37.74 39.00 8.73
C GLU A 77 -36.55 38.97 9.70
N LEU A 78 -35.34 38.91 9.16
CA LEU A 78 -34.09 38.68 9.87
C LEU A 78 -33.08 39.75 9.49
N TRP A 79 -32.37 40.27 10.48
CA TRP A 79 -31.28 41.20 10.32
C TRP A 79 -30.06 40.74 11.14
N VAL A 80 -28.86 40.90 10.58
CA VAL A 80 -27.60 40.74 11.30
C VAL A 80 -26.80 42.02 11.14
N TYR A 81 -26.32 42.54 12.26
CA TYR A 81 -25.68 43.83 12.40
C TYR A 81 -24.28 43.70 12.99
N GLU A 82 -23.42 44.66 12.71
CA GLU A 82 -22.28 45.00 13.55
C GLU A 82 -22.72 46.02 14.62
N ASP A 83 -22.35 45.79 15.88
CA ASP A 83 -22.53 46.75 16.98
C ASP A 83 -21.46 47.85 16.90
N ASP A 84 -21.77 48.95 16.21
CA ASP A 84 -20.85 50.06 16.00
C ASP A 84 -21.08 51.25 16.96
N VAL A 85 -20.01 51.95 17.31
CA VAL A 85 -19.99 53.09 18.24
C VAL A 85 -20.88 54.25 17.78
N VAL A 86 -21.18 54.38 16.47
CA VAL A 86 -22.05 55.46 15.93
C VAL A 86 -23.08 54.97 14.90
N GLY A 87 -23.61 53.77 15.08
CA GLY A 87 -24.85 53.33 14.42
C GLY A 87 -24.70 52.01 13.68
N ASP A 88 -25.31 50.99 14.28
CA ASP A 88 -25.28 49.57 13.95
C ASP A 88 -25.46 49.30 12.43
N ASP A 89 -24.42 48.76 11.80
CA ASP A 89 -24.35 48.65 10.34
C ASP A 89 -24.92 47.31 9.85
N LEU A 90 -25.77 47.35 8.81
CA LEU A 90 -26.58 46.20 8.39
C LEU A 90 -25.82 45.28 7.42
N ILE A 91 -25.26 44.20 7.96
CA ILE A 91 -24.46 43.21 7.22
C ILE A 91 -25.35 42.31 6.35
N TRP A 92 -26.40 41.74 6.95
CA TRP A 92 -27.25 40.76 6.28
C TRP A 92 -28.73 40.96 6.60
N HIS A 93 -29.57 40.78 5.60
CA HIS A 93 -31.03 40.88 5.70
C HIS A 93 -31.69 39.76 4.90
N HIS A 94 -32.67 39.09 5.51
CA HIS A 94 -33.47 38.09 4.81
C HIS A 94 -34.94 38.13 5.25
N LYS A 95 -35.83 37.82 4.32
CA LYS A 95 -37.27 37.74 4.59
C LYS A 95 -37.87 36.53 3.90
N PHE A 96 -38.52 35.67 4.68
CA PHE A 96 -39.09 34.40 4.21
C PHE A 96 -40.43 34.11 4.87
N THR A 97 -41.12 33.10 4.36
CA THR A 97 -42.39 32.61 4.89
C THR A 97 -42.17 31.19 5.41
N VAL A 98 -42.45 30.97 6.69
CA VAL A 98 -42.26 29.68 7.35
C VAL A 98 -43.21 28.65 6.73
N THR A 99 -42.68 27.50 6.34
CA THR A 99 -43.47 26.40 5.79
C THR A 99 -44.05 25.52 6.90
N ALA A 100 -45.14 24.82 6.59
CA ALA A 100 -45.70 23.82 7.50
C ALA A 100 -44.75 22.63 7.80
N ALA A 101 -43.64 22.49 7.06
CA ALA A 101 -42.62 21.48 7.33
C ALA A 101 -41.63 21.95 8.41
N GLU A 102 -41.19 23.21 8.37
CA GLU A 102 -40.33 23.80 9.41
C GLU A 102 -41.06 23.93 10.74
N VAL A 103 -42.34 24.33 10.73
CA VAL A 103 -43.20 24.30 11.93
C VAL A 103 -43.31 22.87 12.50
N ALA A 104 -43.41 21.85 11.65
CA ALA A 104 -43.44 20.46 12.10
C ALA A 104 -42.08 19.92 12.60
N ALA A 105 -40.97 20.54 12.17
CA ALA A 105 -39.64 20.30 12.73
C ALA A 105 -39.38 21.08 14.03
N ASN A 106 -40.17 22.13 14.28
CA ASN A 106 -39.96 23.17 15.30
C ASN A 106 -38.66 23.97 15.09
N HIS A 107 -38.14 24.05 13.86
CA HIS A 107 -36.82 24.61 13.57
C HIS A 107 -36.73 25.17 12.15
N VAL A 108 -36.05 26.30 11.98
CA VAL A 108 -35.61 26.88 10.70
C VAL A 108 -34.11 27.14 10.77
N THR A 109 -33.35 26.76 9.75
CA THR A 109 -31.91 27.06 9.63
C THR A 109 -31.67 28.01 8.46
N GLY A 110 -31.02 29.15 8.72
CA GLY A 110 -30.53 30.08 7.70
C GLY A 110 -29.01 30.16 7.70
N ASN A 111 -28.35 29.61 6.69
CA ASN A 111 -26.93 29.84 6.44
C ASN A 111 -26.75 31.13 5.64
N PHE A 112 -25.77 31.95 6.02
CA PHE A 112 -25.43 33.17 5.30
C PHE A 112 -23.92 33.41 5.28
N ASP A 113 -23.48 34.16 4.28
CA ASP A 113 -22.11 34.65 4.19
C ASP A 113 -21.96 35.84 5.14
N CYS A 114 -21.01 35.73 6.07
CA CYS A 114 -20.67 36.80 7.01
C CYS A 114 -19.24 37.33 6.82
N SER A 115 -18.59 37.01 5.70
CA SER A 115 -17.42 37.76 5.24
C SER A 115 -17.88 38.97 4.44
N GLY A 116 -18.48 39.93 5.15
CA GLY A 116 -18.70 41.26 4.61
C GLY A 116 -17.35 41.95 4.37
N ASN A 117 -17.28 42.83 3.36
CA ASN A 117 -16.23 43.83 3.31
C ASN A 117 -16.55 44.92 4.35
N PHE A 118 -16.27 44.61 5.61
CA PHE A 118 -16.46 45.51 6.74
C PHE A 118 -15.58 46.75 6.54
N GLU A 119 -16.17 47.95 6.56
CA GLU A 119 -15.39 49.19 6.39
C GLU A 119 -14.60 49.48 7.66
N TYR A 120 -13.43 48.81 7.82
CA TYR A 120 -12.52 48.89 8.97
C TYR A 120 -12.53 50.28 9.63
N ASP A 121 -13.15 50.33 10.81
CA ASP A 121 -13.59 51.58 11.48
C ASP A 121 -12.43 52.51 11.88
N GLY A 122 -11.21 51.96 11.90
CA GLY A 122 -9.98 52.64 12.28
C GLY A 122 -9.57 52.47 13.74
N PHE A 123 -10.32 51.72 14.54
CA PHE A 123 -10.08 51.54 15.98
C PHE A 123 -9.58 50.14 16.36
N GLY A 124 -9.59 49.17 15.44
CA GLY A 124 -8.92 47.87 15.62
C GLY A 124 -9.56 47.02 16.72
N GLY A 125 -10.89 46.92 16.66
CA GLY A 125 -11.70 46.12 17.56
C GLY A 125 -11.79 44.64 17.15
N SER A 126 -12.81 43.98 17.70
CA SER A 126 -13.34 42.72 17.19
C SER A 126 -14.61 43.03 16.38
N LEU A 127 -14.86 42.26 15.31
CA LEU A 127 -16.14 42.28 14.61
C LEU A 127 -17.26 41.83 15.57
N GLU A 128 -18.16 42.73 15.95
CA GLU A 128 -19.08 42.52 17.08
C GLU A 128 -20.52 42.28 16.63
N LEU A 129 -20.79 41.03 16.22
CA LEU A 129 -22.04 40.65 15.52
C LEU A 129 -23.23 40.40 16.45
N TYR A 130 -24.42 40.91 16.10
CA TYR A 130 -25.69 40.46 16.69
C TYR A 130 -26.79 40.30 15.65
N ALA A 131 -27.86 39.58 16.00
CA ALA A 131 -29.01 39.36 15.14
C ALA A 131 -30.31 39.83 15.80
N GLU A 132 -31.20 40.42 15.01
CA GLU A 132 -32.61 40.66 15.35
C GLU A 132 -33.52 39.86 14.40
N ALA A 133 -34.64 39.36 14.91
CA ALA A 133 -35.75 38.88 14.07
C ALA A 133 -37.02 39.69 14.30
N GLU A 134 -37.93 39.72 13.33
CA GLU A 134 -39.32 40.12 13.52
C GLU A 134 -40.24 39.02 12.96
N VAL A 135 -41.00 38.38 13.84
CA VAL A 135 -41.99 37.37 13.49
C VAL A 135 -43.35 38.03 13.27
N VAL A 136 -43.92 37.85 12.08
CA VAL A 136 -45.23 38.36 11.70
C VAL A 136 -46.17 37.18 11.45
N LYS A 137 -46.98 36.85 12.46
CA LYS A 137 -47.99 35.79 12.43
C LYS A 137 -49.11 36.12 11.42
N ASP A 138 -49.38 35.23 10.46
CA ASP A 138 -50.43 35.46 9.43
C ASP A 138 -51.84 35.43 10.04
N ALA A 139 -52.05 34.55 11.03
CA ALA A 139 -53.35 34.30 11.65
C ALA A 139 -54.03 35.54 12.31
N CYS A 140 -53.24 36.55 12.70
CA CYS A 140 -53.70 37.75 13.42
C CYS A 140 -53.17 39.07 12.82
N GLY A 141 -52.13 39.03 11.99
CA GLY A 141 -51.50 40.20 11.37
C GLY A 141 -51.14 41.30 12.38
N TRP A 142 -51.47 42.55 12.05
CA TRP A 142 -51.15 43.76 12.85
C TRP A 142 -51.75 43.81 14.28
N THR A 143 -52.49 42.79 14.71
CA THR A 143 -53.12 42.73 16.04
C THR A 143 -52.42 41.79 17.03
N CYS A 144 -51.46 40.98 16.58
CA CYS A 144 -50.56 40.26 17.48
C CYS A 144 -49.44 41.18 18.02
N THR A 145 -48.83 40.76 19.12
CA THR A 145 -47.48 41.21 19.48
C THR A 145 -46.52 40.72 18.40
N TYR A 146 -45.52 41.52 18.03
CA TYR A 146 -44.42 41.06 17.19
C TYR A 146 -43.36 40.41 18.09
N ASP A 147 -43.00 39.17 17.79
CA ASP A 147 -41.89 38.53 18.48
C ASP A 147 -40.60 39.08 17.88
N ARG A 148 -39.90 39.89 18.66
CA ARG A 148 -38.64 40.55 18.29
C ARG A 148 -37.52 40.18 19.26
N PRO A 149 -36.99 38.94 19.20
CA PRO A 149 -35.82 38.56 19.95
C PRO A 149 -34.56 39.20 19.34
N THR A 150 -33.56 39.47 20.17
CA THR A 150 -32.28 40.07 19.75
C THR A 150 -31.13 39.42 20.50
N THR A 151 -30.18 38.81 19.78
CA THR A 151 -29.04 38.13 20.41
C THR A 151 -28.13 39.12 21.12
N ALA A 152 -27.41 38.67 22.15
CA ALA A 152 -26.26 39.40 22.65
C ALA A 152 -25.12 39.42 21.62
N ASN A 153 -24.31 40.50 21.65
CA ASN A 153 -23.24 40.77 20.69
C ASN A 153 -22.12 39.72 20.81
N ILE A 154 -21.61 39.28 19.66
CA ILE A 154 -20.64 38.19 19.51
C ILE A 154 -19.38 38.75 18.85
N ALA A 155 -18.40 39.11 19.68
CA ALA A 155 -17.07 39.50 19.22
C ALA A 155 -16.35 38.33 18.51
N SER A 156 -16.13 38.43 17.20
CA SER A 156 -15.16 37.64 16.43
C SER A 156 -13.84 38.42 16.31
N LEU A 157 -12.71 37.72 16.41
CA LEU A 157 -11.41 38.35 16.14
C LEU A 157 -11.17 38.37 14.63
N GLU A 158 -11.10 39.55 14.04
CA GLU A 158 -10.61 39.68 12.67
C GLU A 158 -9.13 39.28 12.59
N VAL A 159 -8.77 38.53 11.54
CA VAL A 159 -7.39 38.14 11.24
C VAL A 159 -7.08 38.46 9.79
N ASP A 160 -5.98 39.15 9.58
CA ASP A 160 -5.51 39.68 8.30
C ASP A 160 -4.37 38.78 7.78
N ASP A 161 -4.73 37.75 7.01
CA ASP A 161 -3.80 36.80 6.36
C ASP A 161 -3.28 37.44 5.04
N ASP A 162 -2.47 38.49 5.23
CA ASP A 162 -1.94 39.40 4.22
C ASP A 162 -0.44 39.14 3.95
N ASN A 163 0.11 39.76 2.90
CA ASN A 163 1.52 39.63 2.48
C ASN A 163 2.52 40.36 3.41
N ALA A 164 2.26 40.36 4.72
CA ALA A 164 3.10 40.93 5.77
C ALA A 164 3.12 40.12 7.09
N GLU A 165 2.62 38.88 7.11
CA GLU A 165 2.76 37.98 8.27
C GLU A 165 4.24 37.51 8.47
N ASP A 166 4.50 36.80 9.57
CA ASP A 166 5.82 36.25 9.91
C ASP A 166 6.10 34.89 9.20
N ASP A 167 5.24 34.47 8.26
CA ASP A 167 5.26 33.12 7.66
C ASP A 167 5.51 33.09 6.13
N ASP A 168 5.08 34.09 5.36
CA ASP A 168 4.92 34.08 3.88
C ASP A 168 6.22 34.12 3.03
N LEU A 169 7.39 34.18 3.68
CA LEU A 169 8.70 34.11 3.02
C LEU A 169 9.58 32.97 3.56
N PRO A 170 10.41 32.32 2.70
CA PRO A 170 11.39 31.30 3.15
C PRO A 170 12.39 31.79 4.20
N THR A 171 12.50 33.10 4.39
CA THR A 171 13.40 33.78 5.32
C THR A 171 12.78 34.09 6.68
N THR A 172 11.44 34.16 6.78
CA THR A 172 10.70 34.39 8.03
C THR A 172 10.25 33.05 8.61
N ALA A 173 9.64 32.22 7.76
CA ALA A 173 9.45 30.76 7.87
C ALA A 173 9.47 30.14 9.29
N VAL A 174 8.28 29.91 9.85
CA VAL A 174 8.08 29.48 11.25
C VAL A 174 8.65 28.09 11.52
N VAL A 175 9.30 27.92 12.67
CA VAL A 175 9.99 26.68 13.03
C VAL A 175 8.98 25.60 13.48
N ALA A 176 8.69 24.65 12.59
CA ALA A 176 7.86 23.49 12.90
C ALA A 176 8.67 22.45 13.72
N GLY A 177 8.26 22.25 14.98
CA GLY A 177 8.70 21.14 15.81
C GLY A 177 7.89 19.85 15.54
N LEU A 178 8.34 18.73 16.10
CA LEU A 178 7.54 17.50 16.09
C LEU A 178 6.28 17.67 16.94
N GLY A 179 5.13 17.23 16.43
CA GLY A 179 3.80 17.48 17.02
C GLY A 179 2.99 18.46 16.17
N THR A 180 1.98 19.07 16.77
CA THR A 180 0.99 19.89 16.08
C THR A 180 1.23 21.39 16.28
N THR A 181 1.29 22.13 15.17
CA THR A 181 1.05 23.58 15.13
C THR A 181 -0.43 23.79 14.88
N VAL A 182 -1.09 24.59 15.72
CA VAL A 182 -2.55 24.78 15.71
C VAL A 182 -2.95 26.22 15.39
N ASN A 183 -4.23 26.42 15.05
CA ASN A 183 -4.85 27.73 14.82
C ASN A 183 -4.09 28.56 13.78
N ARG A 184 -3.79 27.97 12.62
CA ARG A 184 -3.21 28.68 11.48
C ARG A 184 -4.24 28.96 10.40
N ILE A 185 -3.91 29.95 9.57
CA ILE A 185 -4.67 30.33 8.38
C ILE A 185 -3.70 30.19 7.20
N ASN A 186 -4.23 29.78 6.06
CA ASN A 186 -3.51 29.67 4.80
C ASN A 186 -4.34 30.34 3.70
N ALA A 187 -4.21 31.65 3.53
CA ALA A 187 -4.75 32.40 2.40
C ALA A 187 -3.74 32.54 1.25
N ASP A 188 -2.43 32.50 1.51
CA ASP A 188 -1.41 32.50 0.46
C ASP A 188 -0.29 31.42 0.54
N GLN A 189 0.82 31.61 1.27
CA GLN A 189 2.04 30.81 1.15
C GLN A 189 2.87 30.68 2.44
N ASP A 190 2.28 30.24 3.54
CA ASP A 190 2.98 30.01 4.80
C ASP A 190 4.14 29.00 4.68
N TRP A 191 5.33 29.44 5.10
CA TRP A 191 6.56 28.64 5.09
C TRP A 191 6.87 28.10 6.48
N PHE A 192 7.15 26.81 6.55
CA PHE A 192 7.62 26.12 7.76
C PHE A 192 9.06 25.66 7.62
N LYS A 193 9.87 25.97 8.62
CA LYS A 193 11.25 25.52 8.75
C LYS A 193 11.32 24.27 9.61
N ILE A 194 11.66 23.15 8.97
CA ILE A 194 11.74 21.82 9.56
C ILE A 194 13.21 21.43 9.78
N THR A 195 13.50 20.62 10.79
CA THR A 195 14.85 20.08 10.99
C THR A 195 14.82 18.64 11.48
N THR A 196 15.52 17.75 10.76
CA THR A 196 15.63 16.32 11.02
C THR A 196 17.00 16.00 11.63
N SER A 197 17.02 15.27 12.75
CA SER A 197 18.26 14.88 13.46
C SER A 197 18.87 13.56 12.96
N ALA A 198 18.09 12.78 12.20
CA ALA A 198 18.46 11.54 11.55
C ALA A 198 17.82 11.51 10.15
N ALA A 199 18.19 10.53 9.33
CA ALA A 199 17.43 10.25 8.12
C ALA A 199 16.04 9.69 8.47
N ALA A 200 15.00 10.16 7.79
CA ALA A 200 13.61 9.86 8.11
C ALA A 200 12.67 10.20 6.95
N ARG A 201 11.57 9.45 6.80
CA ARG A 201 10.40 9.91 6.03
C ARG A 201 9.68 10.99 6.82
N THR A 202 9.38 12.12 6.19
CA THR A 202 8.60 13.21 6.82
C THR A 202 7.12 13.03 6.49
N ILE A 203 6.27 13.23 7.51
CA ILE A 203 4.81 13.11 7.40
C ILE A 203 4.21 14.38 7.99
N PHE A 204 3.37 15.05 7.22
CA PHE A 204 2.59 16.21 7.63
C PHE A 204 1.11 15.87 7.43
N GLU A 205 0.35 15.87 8.53
CA GLU A 205 -1.11 15.82 8.47
C GLU A 205 -1.61 17.26 8.58
N VAL A 206 -2.19 17.80 7.51
CA VAL A 206 -2.75 19.16 7.47
C VAL A 206 -4.26 19.02 7.58
N SER A 207 -4.79 19.12 8.81
CA SER A 207 -6.23 19.12 9.08
C SER A 207 -6.79 20.49 8.72
N HIS A 208 -7.81 20.53 7.85
CA HIS A 208 -8.42 21.77 7.33
C HIS A 208 -9.87 21.49 6.94
N TYR A 209 -10.56 22.41 6.28
CA TYR A 209 -11.94 22.21 5.84
C TYR A 209 -12.07 22.00 4.30
N PRO A 210 -12.13 20.74 3.83
CA PRO A 210 -12.33 20.33 2.43
C PRO A 210 -13.40 21.00 1.56
N SER A 211 -14.40 21.67 2.14
CA SER A 211 -15.42 22.42 1.38
C SER A 211 -15.11 23.90 1.21
N VAL A 212 -14.17 24.44 2.00
CA VAL A 212 -13.70 25.83 1.89
C VAL A 212 -12.53 25.91 0.91
N GLY A 213 -11.62 24.93 0.95
CA GLY A 213 -10.52 24.80 -0.01
C GLY A 213 -9.74 23.49 0.15
N ARG A 214 -8.57 23.40 -0.49
CA ARG A 214 -7.53 22.38 -0.21
C ARG A 214 -6.18 23.04 -0.09
N ILE A 215 -5.34 22.52 0.80
CA ILE A 215 -3.96 22.95 0.98
C ILE A 215 -3.05 21.93 0.27
N ASP A 216 -2.17 22.42 -0.61
CA ASP A 216 -1.06 21.68 -1.20
C ASP A 216 0.26 22.09 -0.55
N ALA A 217 1.31 21.28 -0.72
CA ALA A 217 2.63 21.61 -0.20
C ALA A 217 3.78 21.34 -1.17
N VAL A 218 4.85 22.12 -1.03
CA VAL A 218 6.14 21.90 -1.69
C VAL A 218 7.25 21.97 -0.65
N MET A 219 8.08 20.93 -0.55
CA MET A 219 9.25 20.94 0.34
C MET A 219 10.54 21.22 -0.44
N TYR A 220 11.47 21.94 0.18
CA TYR A 220 12.74 22.36 -0.38
C TYR A 220 13.89 21.97 0.55
N ASP A 221 15.04 21.63 -0.03
CA ASP A 221 16.28 21.39 0.70
C ASP A 221 17.01 22.71 1.06
N SER A 222 18.12 22.61 1.79
CA SER A 222 18.97 23.75 2.17
C SER A 222 19.67 24.45 0.99
N ASN A 223 19.55 23.92 -0.24
CA ASN A 223 20.01 24.53 -1.49
C ASN A 223 18.85 25.15 -2.30
N ASN A 224 17.63 25.20 -1.74
CA ASN A 224 16.39 25.61 -2.40
C ASN A 224 16.02 24.73 -3.62
N THR A 225 16.38 23.45 -3.58
CA THR A 225 15.96 22.43 -4.54
C THR A 225 14.69 21.75 -4.04
N VAL A 226 13.69 21.59 -4.90
CA VAL A 226 12.44 20.88 -4.56
C VAL A 226 12.76 19.42 -4.21
N VAL A 227 12.36 19.00 -3.01
CA VAL A 227 12.33 17.60 -2.59
C VAL A 227 11.00 17.01 -3.07
N PRO A 228 10.96 15.80 -3.68
CA PRO A 228 9.72 15.14 -4.03
C PRO A 228 8.85 14.89 -2.79
N VAL A 229 7.60 15.36 -2.85
CA VAL A 229 6.56 15.14 -1.85
C VAL A 229 5.35 14.55 -2.56
N ALA A 230 4.74 13.54 -1.96
CA ALA A 230 3.45 13.01 -2.38
C ALA A 230 2.35 13.60 -1.48
N VAL A 231 1.32 14.17 -2.09
CA VAL A 231 0.00 14.25 -1.45
C VAL A 231 -0.61 12.85 -1.56
N VAL A 232 -0.73 12.16 -0.43
CA VAL A 232 -1.06 10.71 -0.39
C VAL A 232 -2.56 10.50 -0.28
N SER A 233 -3.27 11.37 0.43
CA SER A 233 -4.72 11.39 0.51
C SER A 233 -5.25 12.81 0.74
N ASP A 234 -6.32 13.16 0.03
CA ASP A 234 -7.24 14.21 0.42
C ASP A 234 -8.42 13.52 1.14
N GLU A 235 -8.36 13.46 2.45
CA GLU A 235 -9.40 12.88 3.30
C GLU A 235 -10.56 13.86 3.52
N VAL A 236 -11.50 13.48 4.40
CA VAL A 236 -12.76 14.23 4.65
C VAL A 236 -12.52 15.45 5.55
N ASP A 237 -11.42 15.48 6.30
CA ASP A 237 -11.05 16.48 7.30
C ASP A 237 -9.56 16.90 7.26
N LYS A 238 -8.76 16.34 6.33
CA LYS A 238 -7.32 16.65 6.20
C LYS A 238 -6.75 16.35 4.81
N THR A 239 -5.57 16.89 4.54
CA THR A 239 -4.67 16.43 3.46
C THR A 239 -3.41 15.82 4.07
N LEU A 240 -3.08 14.58 3.68
CA LEU A 240 -1.90 13.85 4.13
C LEU A 240 -0.75 14.03 3.14
N ILE A 241 0.38 14.52 3.65
CA ILE A 241 1.52 14.97 2.85
C ILE A 241 2.77 14.22 3.33
N ILE A 242 3.38 13.42 2.45
CA ILE A 242 4.53 12.57 2.80
C ILE A 242 5.67 12.82 1.82
N ALA A 243 6.86 13.14 2.33
CA ALA A 243 8.08 13.07 1.54
C ALA A 243 8.74 11.70 1.73
N ASP A 244 9.36 11.17 0.68
CA ASP A 244 10.23 9.99 0.83
C ASP A 244 11.43 10.30 1.76
N PRO A 245 12.10 9.27 2.30
CA PRO A 245 13.13 9.46 3.31
C PRO A 245 14.17 10.52 2.93
N VAL A 246 14.26 11.56 3.74
CA VAL A 246 15.24 12.64 3.61
C VAL A 246 16.42 12.42 4.57
N ALA A 247 17.54 13.08 4.31
CA ALA A 247 18.70 13.05 5.20
C ALA A 247 18.45 13.86 6.50
N ALA A 248 19.37 13.73 7.45
CA ALA A 248 19.45 14.66 8.58
C ALA A 248 19.85 16.05 8.06
N GLY A 249 19.02 17.07 8.30
CA GLY A 249 19.22 18.40 7.75
C GLY A 249 18.12 19.39 8.13
N THR A 250 18.16 20.57 7.51
CA THR A 250 17.11 21.60 7.61
C THR A 250 16.43 21.73 6.24
N TYR A 251 15.11 21.75 6.25
CA TYR A 251 14.23 21.81 5.10
C TYR A 251 13.23 22.95 5.28
N THR A 252 12.71 23.51 4.19
CA THR A 252 11.54 24.39 4.23
C THR A 252 10.37 23.73 3.52
N LEU A 253 9.24 23.62 4.19
CA LEU A 253 7.95 23.25 3.62
C LEU A 253 7.19 24.54 3.34
N LYS A 254 6.54 24.65 2.19
CA LYS A 254 5.61 25.73 1.85
C LYS A 254 4.22 25.13 1.75
N LEU A 255 3.28 25.57 2.57
CA LEU A 255 1.86 25.29 2.39
C LEU A 255 1.25 26.37 1.47
N SER A 256 0.20 26.05 0.73
CA SER A 256 -0.53 27.01 -0.11
C SER A 256 -1.92 26.49 -0.48
N PRO A 257 -2.89 27.37 -0.73
CA PRO A 257 -4.16 26.98 -1.33
C PRO A 257 -3.94 26.37 -2.72
N ARG A 258 -4.57 25.21 -2.96
CA ARG A 258 -4.56 24.50 -4.25
C ARG A 258 -5.22 25.32 -5.37
N LEU A 259 -6.17 26.18 -5.01
CA LEU A 259 -6.78 27.16 -5.90
C LEU A 259 -6.43 28.56 -5.38
N SER A 260 -6.00 29.44 -6.28
CA SER A 260 -5.74 30.84 -5.95
C SER A 260 -7.01 31.48 -5.37
N ASN A 261 -6.89 32.15 -4.23
CA ASN A 261 -7.99 32.82 -3.54
C ASN A 261 -9.06 31.88 -2.95
N ASP A 262 -8.79 30.58 -2.84
CA ASP A 262 -9.28 29.81 -1.68
C ASP A 262 -8.37 30.14 -0.49
N PHE A 263 -8.88 29.99 0.73
CA PHE A 263 -8.11 30.00 1.98
C PHE A 263 -8.55 28.81 2.83
N ASN A 264 -7.89 28.55 3.96
CA ASN A 264 -8.44 27.66 4.98
C ASN A 264 -7.86 27.95 6.38
N PHE A 265 -8.64 27.71 7.42
CA PHE A 265 -8.07 27.50 8.75
C PHE A 265 -7.54 26.05 8.84
N TYR A 266 -6.37 25.86 9.44
CA TYR A 266 -5.73 24.55 9.51
C TYR A 266 -4.85 24.32 10.75
N ASP A 267 -4.70 23.05 11.09
CA ASP A 267 -3.75 22.52 12.06
C ASP A 267 -2.77 21.59 11.32
N MET A 268 -1.46 21.79 11.47
CA MET A 268 -0.44 20.91 10.88
C MET A 268 0.25 20.08 11.94
N THR A 269 0.11 18.75 11.86
CA THR A 269 0.90 17.80 12.66
C THR A 269 2.10 17.28 11.86
N PHE A 270 3.32 17.65 12.29
CA PHE A 270 4.57 17.13 11.74
C PHE A 270 5.09 15.95 12.55
N SER A 271 5.36 14.84 11.87
CA SER A 271 5.96 13.63 12.43
C SER A 271 7.01 12.98 11.51
N LEU A 272 7.75 12.01 12.05
CA LEU A 272 8.83 11.30 11.36
C LEU A 272 8.65 9.78 11.46
N ASP A 273 8.71 9.12 10.31
CA ASP A 273 8.90 7.68 10.21
C ASP A 273 10.41 7.37 10.08
N LEU A 274 10.94 6.68 11.08
CA LEU A 274 12.34 6.24 11.17
C LEU A 274 12.52 4.78 10.76
N LEU A 275 11.44 4.03 10.52
CA LEU A 275 11.46 2.61 10.13
C LEU A 275 11.53 2.45 8.61
N SER A 276 11.19 3.49 7.84
CA SER A 276 11.38 3.55 6.38
C SER A 276 12.84 3.73 5.91
N VAL A 277 13.82 3.61 6.81
CA VAL A 277 15.25 3.81 6.54
C VAL A 277 16.01 2.52 6.86
N GLU A 278 16.41 1.77 5.83
CA GLU A 278 17.21 0.55 6.00
C GLU A 278 18.68 0.87 6.28
N CYS A 279 19.18 1.97 5.70
CA CYS A 279 20.59 2.32 5.70
C CYS A 279 20.82 3.81 5.42
N ASN A 280 22.04 4.29 5.71
CA ASN A 280 22.47 5.64 5.35
C ASN A 280 23.07 5.66 3.94
N VAL A 281 22.66 6.61 3.08
CA VAL A 281 23.13 6.72 1.69
C VAL A 281 24.65 6.61 1.57
N GLY A 282 25.14 5.74 0.69
CA GLY A 282 26.57 5.51 0.48
C GLY A 282 27.27 4.64 1.53
N ALA A 283 26.58 4.20 2.60
CA ALA A 283 27.07 3.12 3.45
C ALA A 283 27.23 1.84 2.63
N GLN A 284 28.17 0.98 3.03
CA GLN A 284 28.43 -0.30 2.38
C GLN A 284 28.29 -1.45 3.37
N GLU A 285 27.79 -2.57 2.88
CA GLU A 285 27.66 -3.84 3.60
C GLU A 285 28.24 -4.94 2.70
N SER A 286 29.03 -5.84 3.28
CA SER A 286 29.63 -6.95 2.57
C SER A 286 29.26 -8.29 3.20
N ARG A 287 29.27 -9.34 2.37
CA ARG A 287 29.09 -10.73 2.80
C ARG A 287 29.99 -11.66 2.00
N LEU A 288 30.24 -12.83 2.57
CA LEU A 288 30.97 -13.90 1.89
C LEU A 288 30.13 -14.50 0.75
N CYS A 289 30.81 -14.90 -0.33
CA CYS A 289 30.22 -15.52 -1.52
C CYS A 289 31.24 -16.46 -2.18
N GLY A 290 30.76 -17.43 -2.96
CA GLY A 290 31.61 -18.31 -3.78
C GLY A 290 32.77 -18.95 -3.01
N ASN A 291 33.94 -19.04 -3.64
CA ASN A 291 35.15 -19.56 -3.02
C ASN A 291 35.82 -18.51 -2.11
N CYS A 292 35.31 -18.29 -0.89
CA CYS A 292 35.83 -17.31 0.08
C CYS A 292 35.89 -15.86 -0.46
N GLY A 293 35.16 -15.57 -1.54
CA GLY A 293 35.04 -14.23 -2.08
C GLY A 293 34.18 -13.33 -1.20
N GLU A 294 34.17 -12.05 -1.54
CA GLU A 294 33.37 -11.03 -0.91
C GLU A 294 32.52 -10.31 -1.97
N GLU A 295 31.22 -10.16 -1.69
CA GLU A 295 30.33 -9.29 -2.47
C GLU A 295 29.84 -8.14 -1.59
N VAL A 296 29.76 -6.96 -2.20
CA VAL A 296 29.45 -5.70 -1.51
C VAL A 296 28.20 -5.09 -2.11
N ARG A 297 27.27 -4.64 -1.26
CA ARG A 297 26.19 -3.74 -1.64
C ARG A 297 26.40 -2.36 -1.05
N THR A 298 25.81 -1.35 -1.71
CA THR A 298 25.88 0.05 -1.27
C THR A 298 24.46 0.57 -1.07
N CYS A 299 24.25 1.35 -0.01
CA CYS A 299 22.97 1.99 0.27
C CYS A 299 22.68 3.08 -0.77
N LEU A 300 21.49 3.04 -1.36
CA LEU A 300 21.07 3.92 -2.44
C LEU A 300 20.51 5.25 -1.89
N ALA A 301 20.29 6.22 -2.79
CA ALA A 301 19.83 7.57 -2.43
C ALA A 301 18.42 7.62 -1.82
N ASN A 302 17.63 6.55 -1.96
CA ASN A 302 16.31 6.34 -1.35
C ASN A 302 16.38 5.57 -0.02
N PHE A 303 17.55 5.47 0.61
CA PHE A 303 17.77 4.89 1.94
C PHE A 303 17.44 3.38 2.08
N THR A 304 17.31 2.68 0.95
CA THR A 304 17.27 1.21 0.88
C THR A 304 18.60 0.66 0.39
N TRP A 305 18.86 -0.61 0.70
CA TRP A 305 20.03 -1.31 0.19
C TRP A 305 19.91 -1.60 -1.31
N GLY A 306 20.99 -1.35 -2.05
CA GLY A 306 21.11 -1.85 -3.42
C GLY A 306 21.29 -3.37 -3.48
N LEU A 307 21.25 -3.91 -4.69
CA LEU A 307 21.69 -5.30 -4.94
C LEU A 307 23.17 -5.46 -4.56
N TYR A 308 23.54 -6.68 -4.15
CA TYR A 308 24.95 -7.06 -4.06
C TYR A 308 25.59 -7.03 -5.45
N GLY A 309 26.82 -6.52 -5.53
CA GLY A 309 27.66 -6.65 -6.71
C GLY A 309 28.09 -8.10 -6.95
N SER A 310 28.76 -8.35 -8.07
CA SER A 310 29.33 -9.67 -8.35
C SER A 310 30.38 -10.07 -7.31
N CYS A 311 30.39 -11.35 -6.94
CA CYS A 311 31.40 -11.92 -6.06
C CYS A 311 32.82 -11.60 -6.57
N SER A 312 33.68 -11.17 -5.64
CA SER A 312 35.02 -10.66 -5.93
C SER A 312 36.05 -11.28 -5.01
N ASN A 313 37.31 -11.34 -5.44
CA ASN A 313 38.42 -11.97 -4.71
C ASN A 313 38.24 -13.48 -4.42
N GLU A 314 37.45 -14.20 -5.23
CA GLU A 314 37.29 -15.65 -5.10
C GLU A 314 38.62 -16.42 -5.25
N GLY A 315 38.79 -17.43 -4.41
CA GLY A 315 39.90 -18.37 -4.42
C GLY A 315 39.75 -19.52 -5.43
N ALA A 316 40.76 -20.38 -5.47
CA ALA A 316 40.92 -21.43 -6.48
C ALA A 316 40.14 -22.73 -6.17
N CYS A 317 39.50 -22.82 -5.01
CA CYS A 317 38.80 -24.00 -4.50
C CYS A 317 37.85 -23.63 -3.35
N THR A 318 36.89 -24.49 -3.04
CA THR A 318 36.10 -24.41 -1.80
C THR A 318 36.95 -24.86 -0.60
N PRO A 319 36.73 -24.33 0.62
CA PRO A 319 37.48 -24.75 1.82
C PRO A 319 37.38 -26.26 2.05
N ASP A 320 38.45 -26.84 2.60
CA ASP A 320 38.58 -28.27 2.95
C ASP A 320 38.43 -29.27 1.77
N ALA A 321 38.18 -28.79 0.54
CA ALA A 321 38.16 -29.62 -0.66
C ALA A 321 39.53 -30.29 -0.90
N THR A 322 39.52 -31.55 -1.35
CA THR A 322 40.73 -32.33 -1.64
C THR A 322 40.93 -32.55 -3.14
N GLU A 323 42.15 -32.33 -3.63
CA GLU A 323 42.57 -32.69 -4.98
C GLU A 323 43.59 -33.82 -4.92
N ILE A 324 43.22 -34.96 -5.51
CA ILE A 324 44.10 -36.11 -5.71
C ILE A 324 44.58 -36.12 -7.16
N ALA A 325 45.87 -36.28 -7.37
CA ALA A 325 46.47 -36.45 -8.69
C ALA A 325 47.46 -37.63 -8.70
N THR A 326 47.77 -38.14 -9.88
CA THR A 326 48.71 -39.24 -10.05
C THR A 326 50.17 -38.76 -10.01
N CYS A 327 51.04 -39.59 -9.44
CA CYS A 327 52.48 -39.42 -9.48
C CYS A 327 53.15 -40.73 -9.89
N GLU A 328 54.16 -40.63 -10.76
CA GLU A 328 54.88 -41.77 -11.35
C GLU A 328 53.91 -42.76 -12.05
N THR A 329 54.05 -44.07 -11.83
CA THR A 329 53.22 -45.10 -12.50
C THR A 329 52.14 -45.74 -11.61
N ASP A 330 52.29 -45.64 -10.30
CA ASP A 330 51.60 -46.48 -9.31
C ASP A 330 51.47 -45.78 -7.94
N GLY A 331 51.48 -44.44 -7.93
CA GLY A 331 51.26 -43.63 -6.74
C GLY A 331 50.34 -42.43 -6.95
N THR A 332 49.91 -41.85 -5.82
CA THR A 332 49.13 -40.61 -5.78
C THR A 332 49.73 -39.58 -4.82
N TRP A 333 49.47 -38.31 -5.09
CA TRP A 333 49.64 -37.20 -4.15
C TRP A 333 48.31 -36.48 -3.97
N GLU A 334 48.14 -35.84 -2.81
CA GLU A 334 46.90 -35.21 -2.38
C GLU A 334 47.20 -33.83 -1.81
N ARG A 335 46.30 -32.86 -2.03
CA ARG A 335 46.32 -31.57 -1.34
C ARG A 335 44.92 -31.18 -0.89
N THR A 336 44.84 -30.41 0.20
CA THR A 336 43.61 -29.82 0.71
C THR A 336 43.59 -28.32 0.42
N CYS A 337 42.42 -27.76 0.17
CA CYS A 337 42.19 -26.32 0.09
C CYS A 337 42.08 -25.72 1.50
N ASP A 338 42.71 -24.57 1.75
CA ASP A 338 42.66 -23.91 3.05
C ASP A 338 41.45 -22.97 3.22
N ALA A 339 41.27 -22.46 4.44
CA ALA A 339 40.18 -21.53 4.78
C ALA A 339 40.32 -20.11 4.16
N SER A 340 41.33 -19.87 3.33
CA SER A 340 41.43 -18.71 2.43
C SER A 340 41.15 -19.07 0.96
N CYS A 341 40.60 -20.28 0.72
CA CYS A 341 40.31 -20.83 -0.59
C CYS A 341 41.53 -20.93 -1.51
N ALA A 342 42.71 -21.16 -0.90
CA ALA A 342 43.95 -21.43 -1.61
C ALA A 342 44.31 -22.93 -1.53
N TRP A 343 44.75 -23.48 -2.66
CA TRP A 343 45.23 -24.86 -2.70
C TRP A 343 46.54 -25.02 -1.91
N GLY A 344 46.54 -25.96 -0.97
CA GLY A 344 47.74 -26.37 -0.24
C GLY A 344 48.82 -27.03 -1.13
N VAL A 345 49.93 -27.37 -0.50
CA VAL A 345 51.03 -28.11 -1.17
C VAL A 345 50.66 -29.59 -1.25
N PHE A 346 50.88 -30.22 -2.41
CA PHE A 346 50.73 -31.66 -2.58
C PHE A 346 51.61 -32.46 -1.60
N SER A 347 51.05 -33.56 -1.10
CA SER A 347 51.75 -34.54 -0.27
C SER A 347 52.90 -35.24 -1.02
N THR A 348 53.74 -35.95 -0.27
CA THR A 348 54.74 -36.86 -0.87
C THR A 348 54.05 -38.03 -1.55
N CYS A 349 54.47 -38.38 -2.77
CA CYS A 349 53.90 -39.48 -3.56
C CYS A 349 53.81 -40.79 -2.76
N VAL A 350 52.59 -41.33 -2.61
CA VAL A 350 52.29 -42.58 -1.89
C VAL A 350 52.13 -43.70 -2.91
N HIS A 351 53.07 -44.65 -2.92
CA HIS A 351 53.04 -45.84 -3.78
C HIS A 351 52.36 -47.03 -3.07
N ILE A 352 51.41 -47.69 -3.72
CA ILE A 352 50.56 -48.71 -3.10
C ILE A 352 51.08 -50.13 -3.38
N VAL A 353 52.21 -50.48 -2.77
CA VAL A 353 52.90 -51.78 -2.95
C VAL A 353 52.33 -52.85 -1.99
N CYS A 354 52.14 -54.09 -2.46
CA CYS A 354 51.70 -55.23 -1.64
C CYS A 354 52.62 -56.45 -1.79
N THR A 355 52.51 -57.45 -0.90
CA THR A 355 53.30 -58.68 -1.02
C THR A 355 52.50 -59.98 -0.87
N GLY A 356 52.90 -61.01 -1.64
CA GLY A 356 52.28 -62.34 -1.55
C GLY A 356 50.83 -62.36 -2.02
N ALA A 357 49.93 -62.88 -1.17
CA ALA A 357 48.49 -63.00 -1.40
C ALA A 357 47.70 -62.38 -0.25
N GLU A 358 48.20 -61.26 0.27
CA GLU A 358 47.53 -60.43 1.28
C GLU A 358 46.17 -59.94 0.77
N THR A 359 45.25 -59.64 1.68
CA THR A 359 43.94 -59.06 1.39
C THR A 359 43.71 -57.81 2.24
N GLN A 360 43.32 -56.70 1.64
CA GLN A 360 42.99 -55.46 2.34
C GLN A 360 41.55 -55.00 2.05
N PRO A 361 40.89 -54.30 2.99
CA PRO A 361 39.70 -53.52 2.69
C PRO A 361 40.04 -52.45 1.66
N CYS A 362 39.16 -52.26 0.68
CA CYS A 362 39.31 -51.28 -0.39
C CYS A 362 37.98 -50.57 -0.64
N TYR A 363 38.09 -49.36 -1.18
CA TYR A 363 36.97 -48.55 -1.59
C TYR A 363 37.47 -47.58 -2.66
N THR A 364 36.82 -47.52 -3.82
CA THR A 364 37.24 -46.71 -4.97
C THR A 364 36.41 -45.43 -5.16
N GLY A 365 35.37 -45.23 -4.34
CA GLY A 365 34.62 -43.98 -4.23
C GLY A 365 35.37 -42.90 -3.43
N THR A 366 34.68 -41.78 -3.16
CA THR A 366 35.23 -40.67 -2.36
C THR A 366 35.42 -41.06 -0.89
N THR A 367 36.36 -40.45 -0.19
CA THR A 367 36.61 -40.75 1.23
C THR A 367 35.44 -40.38 2.16
N ALA A 368 34.55 -39.49 1.71
CA ALA A 368 33.35 -39.06 2.45
C ALA A 368 32.22 -40.09 2.42
N THR A 369 32.00 -40.77 1.28
CA THR A 369 30.92 -41.76 1.06
C THR A 369 31.23 -43.15 1.64
N ARG A 370 32.48 -43.38 2.05
CA ARG A 370 32.95 -44.67 2.54
C ARG A 370 32.30 -45.05 3.87
N THR A 371 31.61 -46.20 3.90
CA THR A 371 30.86 -46.71 5.08
C THR A 371 29.71 -45.81 5.54
N VAL A 372 29.22 -44.95 4.65
CA VAL A 372 27.96 -44.21 4.75
C VAL A 372 26.90 -44.98 3.93
N GLY A 373 25.63 -44.90 4.34
CA GLY A 373 24.51 -45.54 3.64
C GLY A 373 24.69 -46.99 3.20
N ALA A 374 24.41 -47.25 1.93
CA ALA A 374 24.63 -48.51 1.23
C ALA A 374 26.12 -48.80 0.96
N CYS A 375 26.96 -47.77 0.96
CA CYS A 375 28.35 -47.86 0.53
C CYS A 375 29.21 -48.66 1.50
N THR A 376 29.88 -49.68 0.98
CA THR A 376 30.63 -50.65 1.80
C THR A 376 31.97 -51.01 1.17
N ASP A 377 32.95 -51.24 2.04
CA ASP A 377 34.30 -51.69 1.67
C ASP A 377 34.26 -53.04 0.95
N GLY A 378 34.88 -53.11 -0.22
CA GLY A 378 35.23 -54.36 -0.88
C GLY A 378 36.53 -54.95 -0.34
N LEU A 379 36.98 -56.04 -0.96
CA LEU A 379 38.31 -56.61 -0.72
C LEU A 379 39.18 -56.59 -1.97
N GLN A 380 40.40 -56.09 -1.81
CA GLN A 380 41.49 -56.23 -2.78
C GLN A 380 42.36 -57.40 -2.36
N THR A 381 42.71 -58.27 -3.32
CA THR A 381 43.72 -59.33 -3.13
C THR A 381 45.01 -58.92 -3.83
N CYS A 382 46.15 -59.10 -3.17
CA CYS A 382 47.47 -58.86 -3.76
C CYS A 382 47.79 -59.93 -4.81
N ALA A 383 48.26 -59.52 -5.99
CA ALA A 383 48.71 -60.40 -7.05
C ALA A 383 49.88 -59.75 -7.82
N ASN A 384 51.01 -60.47 -7.96
CA ASN A 384 52.21 -59.97 -8.64
C ASN A 384 52.77 -58.64 -8.06
N ASN A 385 52.62 -58.44 -6.75
CA ASN A 385 52.98 -57.24 -5.97
C ASN A 385 52.13 -55.97 -6.25
N ALA A 386 51.03 -56.10 -7.00
CA ALA A 386 50.01 -55.07 -7.15
C ALA A 386 48.69 -55.53 -6.54
N TRP A 387 47.88 -54.60 -6.02
CA TRP A 387 46.51 -54.91 -5.64
C TRP A 387 45.64 -55.14 -6.87
N GLY A 388 44.74 -56.13 -6.80
CA GLY A 388 43.75 -56.38 -7.85
C GLY A 388 42.67 -55.29 -7.94
N ALA A 389 41.63 -55.55 -8.73
CA ALA A 389 40.40 -54.78 -8.64
C ALA A 389 39.79 -54.91 -7.23
N CYS A 390 39.15 -53.85 -6.74
CA CYS A 390 38.34 -53.95 -5.54
C CYS A 390 37.10 -54.80 -5.83
N SER A 391 36.82 -55.79 -4.99
CA SER A 391 35.80 -56.80 -5.25
C SER A 391 34.79 -56.85 -4.11
N GLY A 392 33.52 -56.65 -4.45
CA GLY A 392 32.43 -56.59 -3.47
C GLY A 392 32.29 -55.24 -2.76
N GLU A 393 32.90 -54.17 -3.27
CA GLU A 393 32.55 -52.81 -2.84
C GLU A 393 31.16 -52.42 -3.35
N VAL A 394 30.45 -51.61 -2.57
CA VAL A 394 29.26 -50.86 -3.01
C VAL A 394 29.65 -49.39 -3.08
N LEU A 395 29.51 -48.80 -4.26
CA LEU A 395 29.83 -47.41 -4.56
C LEU A 395 28.55 -46.57 -4.64
N PRO A 396 28.66 -45.22 -4.51
CA PRO A 396 27.56 -44.30 -4.75
C PRO A 396 26.85 -44.57 -6.07
N VAL A 397 25.51 -44.54 -6.03
CA VAL A 397 24.64 -44.49 -7.20
C VAL A 397 23.65 -43.33 -7.03
N ALA A 398 22.99 -42.89 -8.10
CA ALA A 398 21.97 -41.86 -7.98
C ALA A 398 20.81 -42.33 -7.08
N GLU A 399 20.28 -41.42 -6.26
CA GLU A 399 19.38 -41.76 -5.15
C GLU A 399 18.02 -42.35 -5.58
N SER A 400 17.43 -43.15 -4.69
CA SER A 400 16.27 -44.02 -4.95
C SER A 400 15.16 -43.76 -3.92
N CYS A 401 14.54 -42.57 -4.04
CA CYS A 401 13.68 -41.86 -3.07
C CYS A 401 12.40 -42.56 -2.53
N ASP A 402 12.25 -43.88 -2.71
CA ASP A 402 11.09 -44.69 -2.31
C ASP A 402 11.54 -45.98 -1.57
N ASP A 403 12.82 -46.16 -1.23
CA ASP A 403 13.36 -47.43 -0.69
C ASP A 403 14.04 -47.40 0.69
N THR A 404 14.11 -46.24 1.37
CA THR A 404 14.60 -46.09 2.75
C THR A 404 16.08 -46.42 2.95
N ILE A 405 16.86 -46.29 1.89
CA ILE A 405 18.32 -46.45 1.87
C ILE A 405 18.94 -45.11 1.45
N ASP A 406 20.16 -44.90 1.93
CA ASP A 406 21.11 -43.85 1.54
C ASP A 406 21.99 -44.48 0.45
N ASN A 407 21.64 -44.29 -0.83
CA ASN A 407 22.20 -45.00 -1.99
C ASN A 407 23.34 -44.20 -2.68
N ASP A 408 23.31 -42.88 -2.59
CA ASP A 408 24.38 -41.95 -3.01
C ASP A 408 25.49 -41.83 -1.93
N CYS A 409 25.17 -42.12 -0.67
CA CYS A 409 26.08 -42.17 0.47
C CYS A 409 26.54 -40.80 1.02
N ASP A 410 25.71 -39.74 0.94
CA ASP A 410 25.96 -38.42 1.55
C ASP A 410 25.57 -38.29 3.04
N ASN A 411 24.84 -39.27 3.60
CA ASN A 411 24.20 -39.34 4.94
C ASN A 411 22.70 -38.93 5.00
N ALA A 412 22.03 -38.64 3.88
CA ALA A 412 20.58 -38.46 3.79
C ALA A 412 19.83 -39.75 3.35
N ILE A 413 18.49 -39.73 3.37
CA ILE A 413 17.61 -40.84 2.97
C ILE A 413 16.28 -40.28 2.44
N ASP A 414 15.81 -40.76 1.28
CA ASP A 414 14.53 -40.41 0.65
C ASP A 414 14.20 -38.90 0.70
N ASP A 415 13.06 -38.51 1.29
CA ASP A 415 12.57 -37.13 1.47
C ASP A 415 13.52 -36.16 2.21
N ALA A 416 14.64 -36.64 2.78
CA ALA A 416 15.62 -35.83 3.51
C ALA A 416 16.88 -35.47 2.69
N ASP A 417 16.97 -35.97 1.47
CA ASP A 417 18.14 -35.89 0.57
C ASP A 417 17.96 -34.77 -0.48
N ASP A 418 19.03 -34.03 -0.80
CA ASP A 418 18.99 -32.89 -1.74
C ASP A 418 18.95 -33.30 -3.23
N ASP A 419 19.39 -34.51 -3.59
CA ASP A 419 19.21 -35.10 -4.94
C ASP A 419 17.80 -35.75 -5.09
N CYS A 420 17.18 -36.16 -3.97
CA CYS A 420 15.74 -36.47 -3.92
C CYS A 420 14.83 -35.24 -3.73
N ALA A 421 15.36 -34.09 -3.32
CA ALA A 421 14.65 -32.83 -3.24
C ALA A 421 14.26 -32.36 -4.66
N VAL A 422 13.10 -32.86 -5.12
CA VAL A 422 12.50 -32.66 -6.45
C VAL A 422 12.97 -31.40 -7.16
N ALA A 423 13.94 -31.60 -8.07
CA ALA A 423 14.73 -30.54 -8.70
C ALA A 423 13.89 -29.32 -9.09
N GLY A 424 14.29 -28.17 -8.54
CA GLY A 424 13.49 -26.94 -8.40
C GLY A 424 12.44 -26.71 -9.48
N GLY A 425 11.17 -26.73 -9.05
CA GLY A 425 10.01 -26.70 -9.92
C GLY A 425 8.89 -27.66 -9.53
N ALA A 426 8.85 -28.09 -8.27
CA ALA A 426 7.69 -28.75 -7.68
C ALA A 426 6.50 -27.78 -7.56
N LEU A 427 5.31 -28.34 -7.30
CA LEU A 427 4.10 -27.55 -7.10
C LEU A 427 4.24 -26.71 -5.81
N GLY A 428 4.34 -25.39 -5.95
CA GLY A 428 4.59 -24.46 -4.84
C GLY A 428 5.89 -23.65 -4.95
N ASP A 429 6.83 -24.05 -5.79
CA ASP A 429 8.20 -23.51 -5.77
C ASP A 429 8.30 -22.05 -6.26
N PRO A 430 9.30 -21.28 -5.80
CA PRO A 430 9.60 -19.95 -6.34
C PRO A 430 10.19 -20.05 -7.74
N CYS A 431 9.88 -19.08 -8.61
CA CYS A 431 10.29 -19.14 -10.01
C CYS A 431 10.41 -17.75 -10.65
N ALA A 432 11.24 -17.66 -11.70
CA ALA A 432 11.41 -16.45 -12.52
C ALA A 432 11.02 -16.65 -13.99
N ALA A 433 10.72 -17.88 -14.40
CA ALA A 433 10.28 -18.29 -15.73
C ALA A 433 9.75 -19.74 -15.68
N ASP A 434 8.98 -20.18 -16.68
CA ASP A 434 8.46 -21.55 -16.77
C ASP A 434 9.56 -22.63 -16.68
N SER A 435 10.78 -22.33 -17.15
CA SER A 435 11.93 -23.25 -17.09
C SER A 435 12.42 -23.56 -15.68
N ALA A 436 11.92 -22.87 -14.65
CA ALA A 436 12.15 -23.16 -13.23
C ALA A 436 10.98 -23.92 -12.58
N CYS A 437 10.04 -24.46 -13.37
CA CYS A 437 8.83 -25.16 -12.92
C CYS A 437 8.73 -26.59 -13.47
N GLY A 438 9.91 -27.21 -13.71
CA GLY A 438 10.03 -28.53 -14.31
C GLY A 438 9.37 -28.63 -15.69
N ASN A 439 8.89 -29.83 -16.03
CA ASN A 439 8.10 -30.08 -17.25
C ASN A 439 6.59 -30.20 -16.97
N SER A 440 6.15 -29.88 -15.75
CA SER A 440 4.77 -30.14 -15.27
C SER A 440 3.99 -28.89 -14.92
N TRP A 441 4.66 -27.77 -14.66
CA TRP A 441 4.04 -26.55 -14.16
C TRP A 441 4.50 -25.31 -14.96
N THR A 442 3.71 -24.24 -14.86
CA THR A 442 4.01 -22.90 -15.40
C THR A 442 4.32 -21.95 -14.26
N CYS A 443 5.19 -20.97 -14.49
CA CYS A 443 5.55 -19.97 -13.51
C CYS A 443 4.50 -18.83 -13.47
N VAL A 444 3.66 -18.84 -12.44
CA VAL A 444 2.66 -17.80 -12.19
C VAL A 444 3.37 -16.58 -11.61
N MET A 445 3.32 -15.43 -12.29
CA MET A 445 4.04 -14.20 -11.88
C MET A 445 3.21 -12.91 -12.04
N PRO A 446 3.57 -11.83 -11.31
CA PRO A 446 3.20 -10.46 -11.65
C PRO A 446 3.69 -10.06 -13.06
N PRO A 447 3.04 -9.12 -13.77
CA PRO A 447 1.85 -8.36 -13.37
C PRO A 447 0.52 -9.07 -13.74
N ALA A 448 0.56 -10.34 -14.17
CA ALA A 448 -0.65 -11.09 -14.46
C ALA A 448 -1.37 -11.54 -13.17
N HIS A 449 -0.59 -11.88 -12.14
CA HIS A 449 -1.09 -12.32 -10.83
C HIS A 449 -0.22 -11.76 -9.70
N ASP A 450 -0.46 -10.50 -9.31
CA ASP A 450 0.35 -9.75 -8.34
C ASP A 450 0.50 -10.42 -6.96
N ILE A 451 -0.47 -11.27 -6.59
CA ILE A 451 -0.47 -12.01 -5.33
C ILE A 451 0.70 -13.02 -5.19
N PHE A 452 1.26 -13.54 -6.29
CA PHE A 452 2.32 -14.55 -6.26
C PHE A 452 3.72 -13.92 -6.26
N ALA A 453 4.04 -13.19 -5.19
CA ALA A 453 5.36 -12.59 -4.97
C ALA A 453 6.49 -13.65 -5.01
N GLY A 454 7.55 -13.36 -5.78
CA GLY A 454 8.66 -14.29 -6.04
C GLY A 454 8.34 -15.42 -7.03
N GLY A 455 7.19 -15.34 -7.73
CA GLY A 455 6.71 -16.33 -8.69
C GLY A 455 6.26 -17.64 -8.04
N TYR A 456 5.37 -18.38 -8.69
CA TYR A 456 4.82 -19.62 -8.14
C TYR A 456 4.70 -20.70 -9.21
N CYS A 457 5.38 -21.83 -9.03
CA CYS A 457 5.21 -22.99 -9.89
C CYS A 457 3.86 -23.67 -9.63
N GLY A 458 2.96 -23.53 -10.59
CA GLY A 458 1.61 -24.06 -10.57
C GLY A 458 1.01 -24.09 -11.97
N ARG A 459 -0.25 -23.69 -12.11
CA ARG A 459 -0.90 -23.62 -13.43
C ARG A 459 -1.72 -22.34 -13.52
N ALA A 460 -1.36 -21.46 -14.46
CA ALA A 460 -2.05 -20.17 -14.68
C ALA A 460 -3.36 -20.30 -15.50
N ALA A 461 -3.56 -21.45 -16.15
CA ALA A 461 -4.83 -21.77 -16.80
C ALA A 461 -5.81 -22.35 -15.76
N GLN A 462 -7.02 -21.78 -15.69
CA GLN A 462 -8.13 -22.23 -14.83
C GLN A 462 -8.24 -23.75 -14.83
N CYS A 463 -8.04 -24.37 -13.67
CA CYS A 463 -8.21 -25.81 -13.52
C CYS A 463 -9.70 -26.15 -13.37
N ALA A 464 -10.17 -27.16 -14.11
CA ALA A 464 -11.60 -27.50 -14.19
C ALA A 464 -12.11 -28.34 -12.99
N ASN A 465 -11.41 -28.29 -11.85
CA ASN A 465 -11.65 -29.13 -10.66
C ASN A 465 -11.72 -30.65 -10.97
N THR A 466 -11.09 -31.13 -12.06
CA THR A 466 -11.16 -32.55 -12.41
C THR A 466 -10.15 -33.41 -11.62
N PRO A 467 -10.53 -34.61 -11.14
CA PRO A 467 -9.63 -35.43 -10.32
C PRO A 467 -8.35 -35.82 -11.05
N GLY A 468 -7.20 -35.41 -10.49
CA GLY A 468 -5.86 -35.64 -11.05
C GLY A 468 -5.36 -34.55 -12.01
N GLU A 469 -6.13 -33.48 -12.25
CA GLU A 469 -5.73 -32.37 -13.12
C GLU A 469 -4.56 -31.55 -12.56
N CYS A 470 -4.59 -31.29 -11.25
CA CYS A 470 -3.38 -30.90 -10.51
C CYS A 470 -2.69 -32.20 -10.08
N THR A 471 -1.74 -32.66 -10.90
CA THR A 471 -0.88 -33.82 -10.61
C THR A 471 0.03 -33.55 -9.39
N ALA A 472 0.83 -34.55 -8.99
CA ALA A 472 1.73 -34.46 -7.83
C ALA A 472 1.04 -33.97 -6.53
N GLY A 473 -0.20 -34.41 -6.29
CA GLY A 473 -0.91 -34.15 -5.03
C GLY A 473 -1.54 -32.76 -4.87
N GLY A 474 -1.64 -31.97 -5.94
CA GLY A 474 -2.20 -30.61 -5.86
C GLY A 474 -3.67 -30.49 -5.41
N LEU A 475 -4.07 -29.25 -5.16
CA LEU A 475 -5.47 -28.82 -5.03
C LEU A 475 -5.78 -27.81 -6.13
N CYS A 476 -6.89 -27.98 -6.85
CA CYS A 476 -7.47 -26.90 -7.65
C CYS A 476 -8.32 -26.04 -6.73
N ALA A 477 -8.09 -24.72 -6.67
CA ALA A 477 -8.90 -23.79 -5.90
C ALA A 477 -8.78 -22.34 -6.40
N ASP A 478 -9.84 -21.56 -6.20
CA ASP A 478 -9.85 -20.12 -6.45
C ASP A 478 -8.90 -19.38 -5.49
N VAL A 479 -8.14 -18.44 -6.04
CA VAL A 479 -7.44 -17.40 -5.26
C VAL A 479 -7.64 -16.03 -5.94
N GLY A 480 -8.85 -15.48 -5.82
CA GLY A 480 -9.15 -14.11 -6.26
C GLY A 480 -9.95 -14.00 -7.55
N GLY A 481 -10.85 -14.94 -7.85
CA GLY A 481 -11.54 -15.01 -9.13
C GLY A 481 -10.71 -15.68 -10.23
N SER A 482 -9.84 -16.62 -9.85
CA SER A 482 -9.01 -17.44 -10.74
C SER A 482 -8.62 -18.75 -10.04
N ASP A 483 -8.97 -19.88 -10.67
CA ASP A 483 -8.61 -21.22 -10.21
C ASP A 483 -7.14 -21.56 -10.50
N PHE A 484 -6.35 -21.85 -9.47
CA PHE A 484 -4.96 -22.28 -9.58
C PHE A 484 -4.77 -23.72 -9.09
N CYS A 485 -3.78 -24.42 -9.65
CA CYS A 485 -3.21 -25.59 -8.98
C CYS A 485 -2.27 -25.12 -7.86
N LEU A 486 -2.58 -25.50 -6.63
CA LEU A 486 -1.87 -25.13 -5.40
C LEU A 486 -1.28 -26.34 -4.68
N LYS A 487 -0.17 -26.15 -3.95
CA LYS A 487 0.44 -27.16 -3.07
C LYS A 487 -0.49 -27.45 -1.91
N ARG A 488 -0.87 -28.72 -1.67
CA ARG A 488 -1.63 -29.10 -0.47
C ARG A 488 -0.79 -28.91 0.80
N CYS A 489 -1.48 -28.66 1.91
CA CYS A 489 -0.86 -28.51 3.22
C CYS A 489 -1.78 -29.06 4.34
N THR A 490 -1.18 -29.31 5.48
CA THR A 490 -1.83 -29.70 6.74
C THR A 490 -1.61 -28.61 7.81
N VAL A 491 -0.38 -28.08 7.87
CA VAL A 491 0.12 -27.03 8.77
C VAL A 491 0.85 -25.94 7.98
N ALA A 492 1.09 -24.78 8.61
CA ALA A 492 1.76 -23.65 7.95
C ALA A 492 3.22 -23.93 7.54
N ALA A 493 3.89 -24.88 8.19
CA ALA A 493 5.28 -25.26 7.88
C ALA A 493 5.43 -26.03 6.55
N ASP A 494 4.34 -26.59 6.01
CA ASP A 494 4.34 -27.30 4.72
C ASP A 494 4.48 -26.33 3.52
N CYS A 495 4.32 -25.03 3.80
CA CYS A 495 4.33 -23.92 2.85
C CYS A 495 5.65 -23.13 2.94
N ARG A 496 6.13 -22.64 1.79
CA ARG A 496 7.36 -21.83 1.71
C ARG A 496 7.23 -20.50 2.47
N GLN A 497 8.35 -19.86 2.77
CA GLN A 497 8.37 -18.55 3.41
C GLN A 497 7.52 -17.52 2.62
N GLY A 498 6.70 -16.75 3.34
CA GLY A 498 5.75 -15.81 2.73
C GLY A 498 4.42 -16.42 2.29
N TYR A 499 4.17 -17.71 2.56
CA TYR A 499 2.90 -18.39 2.29
C TYR A 499 2.28 -18.90 3.60
N THR A 500 0.98 -19.19 3.59
CA THR A 500 0.23 -19.73 4.74
C THR A 500 -0.70 -20.86 4.30
N CYS A 501 -1.04 -21.76 5.21
CA CYS A 501 -1.86 -22.94 4.93
C CYS A 501 -3.36 -22.62 5.09
N ALA A 502 -3.98 -22.12 4.03
CA ALA A 502 -5.39 -21.78 3.98
C ALA A 502 -6.29 -23.01 3.92
N THR A 503 -7.57 -22.82 4.27
CA THR A 503 -8.64 -23.79 3.98
C THR A 503 -9.49 -23.20 2.86
N LEU A 504 -9.53 -23.88 1.72
CA LEU A 504 -10.19 -23.45 0.49
C LEU A 504 -11.27 -24.47 0.08
N THR A 505 -12.03 -24.15 -0.97
CA THR A 505 -12.91 -25.10 -1.63
C THR A 505 -12.12 -26.33 -2.07
N GLY A 506 -12.52 -27.53 -1.62
CA GLY A 506 -11.88 -28.80 -1.97
C GLY A 506 -10.69 -29.24 -1.09
N GLY A 507 -10.17 -28.40 -0.18
CA GLY A 507 -9.13 -28.82 0.76
C GLY A 507 -8.29 -27.69 1.36
N LYS A 508 -7.19 -28.05 2.02
CA LYS A 508 -6.17 -27.10 2.48
C LYS A 508 -5.03 -26.97 1.47
N ALA A 509 -4.56 -25.74 1.24
CA ALA A 509 -3.44 -25.47 0.36
C ALA A 509 -2.65 -24.21 0.75
N CYS A 510 -1.42 -24.13 0.26
CA CYS A 510 -0.53 -22.99 0.45
C CYS A 510 -0.95 -21.82 -0.46
N VAL A 511 -1.26 -20.69 0.15
CA VAL A 511 -1.57 -19.42 -0.54
C VAL A 511 -0.60 -18.32 -0.08
N PRO A 512 -0.38 -17.25 -0.87
CA PRO A 512 0.41 -16.11 -0.46
C PRO A 512 -0.08 -15.52 0.88
N LYS A 513 0.85 -15.15 1.77
CA LYS A 513 0.51 -14.53 3.05
C LYS A 513 0.29 -13.02 2.87
N CYS A 514 -0.88 -12.51 3.22
CA CYS A 514 -1.07 -11.07 3.32
C CYS A 514 -0.32 -10.49 4.52
N LEU A 515 0.15 -9.24 4.39
CA LEU A 515 0.79 -8.47 5.47
C LEU A 515 0.03 -7.18 5.82
N ASN A 516 -0.85 -6.74 4.92
CA ASN A 516 -1.72 -5.57 4.98
C ASN A 516 -2.81 -5.74 3.90
N ASP A 517 -3.77 -4.81 3.83
CA ASP A 517 -4.89 -4.89 2.88
C ASP A 517 -4.46 -4.73 1.41
N THR A 518 -3.34 -4.06 1.11
CA THR A 518 -2.86 -3.90 -0.28
C THR A 518 -2.27 -5.18 -0.87
N HIS A 519 -1.94 -6.17 -0.03
CA HIS A 519 -1.62 -7.53 -0.49
C HIS A 519 -2.88 -8.33 -0.90
N CYS A 520 -4.08 -7.85 -0.56
CA CYS A 520 -5.36 -8.51 -0.85
C CYS A 520 -6.02 -7.99 -2.13
N ASN A 521 -5.31 -8.07 -3.26
CA ASN A 521 -5.79 -7.64 -4.58
C ASN A 521 -6.83 -8.61 -5.18
N LEU A 522 -7.98 -8.78 -4.50
CA LEU A 522 -9.13 -9.58 -4.95
C LEU A 522 -10.33 -8.65 -5.20
N VAL A 523 -11.24 -9.05 -6.10
CA VAL A 523 -12.31 -8.20 -6.66
C VAL A 523 -13.22 -7.54 -5.61
N ASP A 524 -13.48 -8.22 -4.49
CA ASP A 524 -14.49 -7.84 -3.49
C ASP A 524 -13.94 -7.03 -2.28
N LYS A 525 -12.75 -6.43 -2.40
CA LYS A 525 -12.07 -5.66 -1.32
C LYS A 525 -11.91 -6.43 0.01
N PRO A 526 -11.09 -7.50 0.07
CA PRO A 526 -10.80 -8.19 1.32
C PRO A 526 -9.90 -7.37 2.23
N THR A 527 -10.08 -7.54 3.54
CA THR A 527 -9.10 -7.12 4.55
C THR A 527 -8.10 -8.23 4.82
N CYS A 528 -6.89 -7.88 5.25
CA CYS A 528 -5.89 -8.84 5.68
C CYS A 528 -6.04 -9.13 7.18
N ASP A 529 -6.42 -10.35 7.54
CA ASP A 529 -6.13 -10.85 8.89
C ASP A 529 -4.63 -11.14 8.99
N VAL A 530 -3.87 -10.15 9.47
CA VAL A 530 -2.42 -10.24 9.67
C VAL A 530 -1.99 -11.38 10.62
N ALA A 531 -2.89 -11.88 11.48
CA ALA A 531 -2.61 -12.94 12.45
C ALA A 531 -2.61 -14.33 11.79
N SER A 532 -3.63 -14.67 10.98
CA SER A 532 -3.60 -15.89 10.15
C SER A 532 -2.79 -15.73 8.85
N GLY A 533 -2.65 -14.49 8.38
CA GLY A 533 -2.06 -14.14 7.09
C GLY A 533 -3.00 -14.31 5.90
N LEU A 534 -4.31 -14.37 6.13
CA LEU A 534 -5.32 -14.62 5.12
C LEU A 534 -6.07 -13.35 4.74
N CYS A 535 -6.32 -13.18 3.43
CA CYS A 535 -7.29 -12.21 2.94
C CYS A 535 -8.70 -12.71 3.29
N THR A 536 -9.36 -12.03 4.23
CA THR A 536 -10.76 -12.27 4.58
C THR A 536 -11.66 -11.37 3.77
N LEU A 537 -12.69 -11.92 3.13
CA LEU A 537 -13.81 -11.10 2.67
C LEU A 537 -14.36 -10.37 3.90
N GLY A 538 -14.32 -9.04 3.88
CA GLY A 538 -14.84 -8.23 4.98
C GLY A 538 -16.32 -8.55 5.16
N SER A 539 -16.69 -9.07 6.34
CA SER A 539 -18.09 -9.22 6.68
C SER A 539 -18.74 -7.84 6.62
N ALA A 540 -19.67 -7.65 5.69
CA ALA A 540 -20.47 -6.43 5.61
C ALA A 540 -21.03 -6.13 7.01
N PRO A 541 -21.10 -4.85 7.42
CA PRO A 541 -21.63 -4.50 8.74
C PRO A 541 -23.02 -5.12 8.89
N GLU A 542 -23.26 -5.83 9.99
CA GLU A 542 -24.56 -6.42 10.26
C GLU A 542 -25.60 -5.29 10.25
N ASP A 543 -26.55 -5.36 9.32
CA ASP A 543 -27.72 -4.48 9.35
C ASP A 543 -28.53 -4.81 10.60
N THR A 544 -28.31 -4.03 11.66
CA THR A 544 -29.05 -4.15 12.93
C THR A 544 -30.47 -3.60 12.82
N SER A 545 -31.14 -3.81 11.68
CA SER A 545 -32.58 -3.62 11.52
C SER A 545 -33.32 -4.73 12.30
N THR A 546 -33.66 -4.41 13.56
CA THR A 546 -34.32 -5.35 14.49
C THR A 546 -35.78 -5.61 14.13
N ASN A 547 -36.01 -6.30 13.01
CA ASN A 547 -37.35 -6.76 12.64
C ASN A 547 -37.74 -8.00 13.46
N THR A 548 -38.35 -7.77 14.61
CA THR A 548 -38.93 -8.83 15.43
C THR A 548 -40.23 -9.35 14.82
N ASP A 549 -40.17 -10.47 14.11
CA ASP A 549 -41.32 -11.38 14.03
C ASP A 549 -40.94 -12.80 14.47
N THR A 550 -41.78 -13.37 15.32
CA THR A 550 -41.54 -14.64 16.01
C THR A 550 -42.36 -15.75 15.39
N SER A 551 -41.71 -16.63 14.63
CA SER A 551 -42.18 -18.02 14.55
C SER A 551 -41.02 -19.00 14.39
N ALA A 552 -40.86 -19.88 15.37
CA ALA A 552 -39.97 -21.01 15.26
C ALA A 552 -40.66 -22.13 14.48
N ASN A 553 -39.93 -22.82 13.60
CA ASN A 553 -40.13 -24.25 13.47
C ASN A 553 -38.81 -24.96 13.20
N THR A 554 -38.53 -25.98 14.01
CA THR A 554 -37.52 -26.99 13.73
C THR A 554 -38.07 -27.99 12.72
N ASP A 555 -37.28 -28.44 11.74
CA ASP A 555 -36.94 -29.88 11.70
C ASP A 555 -35.68 -30.17 10.88
N THR A 556 -35.41 -31.45 10.67
CA THR A 556 -34.09 -32.04 10.44
C THR A 556 -34.12 -33.02 9.26
N SER A 557 -32.94 -33.25 8.66
CA SER A 557 -32.56 -34.44 7.89
C SER A 557 -33.06 -34.62 6.43
N THR A 558 -32.09 -34.96 5.55
CA THR A 558 -32.08 -36.04 4.52
C THR A 558 -33.40 -36.43 3.82
N ASN A 559 -33.47 -36.73 2.51
CA ASN A 559 -32.49 -37.45 1.68
C ASN A 559 -32.86 -37.44 0.17
N THR A 560 -31.90 -37.78 -0.71
CA THR A 560 -32.02 -38.50 -2.02
C THR A 560 -33.28 -38.39 -2.92
N ASP A 561 -33.08 -37.97 -4.19
CA ASP A 561 -33.04 -38.85 -5.41
C ASP A 561 -33.82 -38.47 -6.70
N THR A 562 -33.15 -38.71 -7.83
CA THR A 562 -33.61 -39.05 -9.20
C THR A 562 -34.66 -38.22 -9.99
N SER A 563 -34.16 -37.37 -10.90
CA SER A 563 -34.39 -37.37 -12.37
C SER A 563 -35.73 -37.81 -13.03
N SER A 564 -36.41 -36.88 -13.72
CA SER A 564 -37.05 -37.03 -15.06
C SER A 564 -37.61 -35.66 -15.53
N GLN A 565 -37.03 -34.99 -16.54
CA GLN A 565 -37.33 -35.05 -17.99
C GLN A 565 -38.75 -34.67 -18.48
N SER A 566 -38.75 -33.73 -19.45
CA SER A 566 -39.66 -33.55 -20.62
C SER A 566 -41.08 -32.95 -20.49
N ASP A 567 -41.47 -32.31 -21.60
CA ASP A 567 -42.81 -31.95 -22.10
C ASP A 567 -43.58 -30.76 -21.46
N THR A 568 -44.32 -29.91 -22.19
CA THR A 568 -44.50 -29.72 -23.66
C THR A 568 -44.87 -28.26 -24.02
N SER A 569 -44.92 -27.92 -25.32
CA SER A 569 -45.20 -26.58 -25.85
C SER A 569 -46.68 -26.30 -26.21
N SER A 570 -47.07 -25.02 -26.30
CA SER A 570 -48.21 -24.51 -27.09
C SER A 570 -48.07 -22.99 -27.36
N THR A 571 -48.63 -22.51 -28.48
CA THR A 571 -48.67 -21.11 -28.98
C THR A 571 -50.15 -20.77 -29.39
N PRO A 572 -50.55 -19.70 -30.13
CA PRO A 572 -49.84 -18.58 -30.79
C PRO A 572 -50.54 -17.17 -30.69
N ASP A 573 -50.25 -16.30 -31.69
CA ASP A 573 -50.71 -14.91 -32.01
C ASP A 573 -49.87 -13.77 -31.38
N GLY A 574 -49.52 -12.66 -32.06
CA GLY A 574 -49.73 -12.14 -33.44
C GLY A 574 -49.65 -10.59 -33.41
N SER A 575 -49.09 -9.79 -34.34
CA SER A 575 -48.87 -9.92 -35.79
C SER A 575 -47.99 -8.76 -36.36
N ALA A 576 -47.22 -9.03 -37.44
CA ALA A 576 -46.76 -8.12 -38.53
C ALA A 576 -45.91 -6.83 -38.22
N ASP A 577 -45.11 -6.25 -39.15
CA ASP A 577 -44.92 -6.54 -40.59
C ASP A 577 -43.47 -6.24 -41.13
N ALA A 578 -43.21 -6.64 -42.39
CA ALA A 578 -42.06 -6.57 -43.31
C ALA A 578 -40.88 -5.55 -43.12
N GLY A 579 -39.67 -5.78 -43.68
CA GLY A 579 -39.14 -6.99 -44.36
C GLY A 579 -37.95 -6.79 -45.35
N ALA A 580 -37.07 -7.81 -45.41
CA ALA A 580 -36.41 -8.50 -46.58
C ALA A 580 -35.50 -7.76 -47.61
N ASP A 581 -34.57 -8.40 -48.36
CA ASP A 581 -33.89 -9.76 -48.31
C ASP A 581 -32.35 -9.51 -48.02
N THR A 582 -31.23 -9.93 -48.66
CA THR A 582 -30.89 -10.80 -49.80
C THR A 582 -29.48 -11.47 -49.67
N ARG A 583 -29.45 -12.70 -49.15
CA ARG A 583 -28.62 -13.88 -49.60
C ARG A 583 -27.08 -13.80 -49.79
N GLU A 584 -26.36 -14.44 -48.86
CA GLU A 584 -25.50 -15.65 -49.00
C GLU A 584 -25.29 -16.36 -50.38
N PRO A 585 -24.34 -17.34 -50.52
CA PRO A 585 -23.02 -17.56 -49.87
C PRO A 585 -21.91 -18.15 -50.82
N GLY A 586 -20.70 -18.48 -50.33
CA GLY A 586 -19.99 -19.71 -50.80
C GLY A 586 -18.44 -19.80 -50.92
N ILE A 587 -17.85 -20.79 -50.22
CA ILE A 587 -16.80 -21.77 -50.65
C ILE A 587 -15.31 -21.34 -50.86
N VAL A 588 -14.48 -21.71 -49.87
CA VAL A 588 -13.17 -22.45 -49.90
C VAL A 588 -12.22 -22.38 -51.13
N ALA A 589 -10.94 -21.97 -50.92
CA ALA A 589 -9.72 -22.66 -51.42
C ALA A 589 -8.38 -22.08 -50.88
N ASP A 590 -7.35 -22.95 -50.79
CA ASP A 590 -5.90 -22.78 -50.49
C ASP A 590 -5.14 -23.49 -51.67
N PRO A 591 -3.78 -23.60 -51.82
CA PRO A 591 -2.61 -22.96 -51.17
C PRO A 591 -1.50 -22.38 -52.10
N THR A 592 -0.51 -21.74 -51.46
CA THR A 592 0.95 -21.65 -51.78
C THR A 592 1.51 -21.53 -53.22
N CYS A 593 2.29 -20.47 -53.47
CA CYS A 593 3.64 -20.50 -54.08
C CYS A 593 4.30 -19.10 -53.96
N GLY A 594 5.62 -18.90 -53.82
CA GLY A 594 6.70 -19.88 -53.65
C GLY A 594 7.87 -19.70 -54.64
N CYS A 595 8.63 -18.60 -54.60
CA CYS A 595 9.91 -18.51 -55.33
C CYS A 595 10.86 -17.44 -54.76
N SER A 596 12.18 -17.69 -54.84
CA SER A 596 13.26 -16.86 -54.28
C SER A 596 14.32 -16.55 -55.35
N LEU A 597 14.89 -15.33 -55.34
CA LEU A 597 16.13 -15.03 -56.05
C LEU A 597 16.97 -13.96 -55.33
N ARG A 598 18.23 -14.30 -55.02
CA ARG A 598 19.26 -13.38 -54.49
C ARG A 598 20.10 -12.76 -55.62
N ARG A 599 20.43 -11.47 -55.49
CA ARG A 599 21.79 -10.86 -55.56
C ARG A 599 21.66 -9.33 -55.46
N GLN A 600 22.21 -8.70 -54.42
CA GLN A 600 23.60 -8.19 -54.34
C GLN A 600 23.94 -7.12 -55.40
N THR A 601 23.92 -5.85 -54.98
CA THR A 601 25.07 -4.90 -55.11
C THR A 601 24.92 -3.74 -54.11
N SER A 602 26.05 -3.12 -53.79
CA SER A 602 26.23 -1.86 -53.03
C SER A 602 27.60 -1.30 -53.45
N PRO A 603 28.11 -0.16 -52.93
CA PRO A 603 27.46 1.05 -52.42
C PRO A 603 27.91 2.32 -53.21
N VAL A 604 27.32 3.51 -52.95
CA VAL A 604 27.94 4.81 -53.29
C VAL A 604 27.62 5.85 -52.20
N SER A 605 28.61 6.65 -51.81
CA SER A 605 28.49 7.75 -50.84
C SER A 605 28.42 9.12 -51.53
N ALA A 606 27.69 10.08 -50.96
CA ALA A 606 27.81 11.50 -51.31
C ALA A 606 27.41 12.41 -50.14
N SER A 607 28.17 13.48 -49.92
CA SER A 607 27.91 14.50 -48.90
C SER A 607 27.88 15.88 -49.55
N LEU A 608 26.93 16.75 -49.16
CA LEU A 608 27.15 18.19 -48.97
C LEU A 608 25.98 18.84 -48.21
N ALA A 609 26.12 20.13 -47.85
CA ALA A 609 25.28 20.83 -46.86
C ALA A 609 24.76 22.18 -47.37
N ILE A 610 23.80 22.77 -46.61
CA ILE A 610 23.33 24.18 -46.49
C ILE A 610 22.03 24.12 -45.64
N GLY A 611 21.68 25.02 -44.71
CA GLY A 611 22.33 26.17 -44.06
C GLY A 611 21.49 26.54 -42.80
N LEU A 612 22.04 26.98 -41.66
CA LEU A 612 22.69 28.28 -41.37
C LEU A 612 21.66 29.41 -41.07
N GLY A 613 21.57 29.85 -39.80
CA GLY A 613 20.85 31.08 -39.46
C GLY A 613 20.62 31.39 -37.97
N LEU A 614 21.53 32.14 -37.34
CA LEU A 614 21.18 33.16 -36.33
C LEU A 614 22.28 34.25 -36.31
N LEU A 615 21.91 35.49 -35.99
CA LEU A 615 22.81 36.66 -36.06
C LEU A 615 22.78 37.45 -34.74
N ALA A 616 23.84 38.22 -34.45
CA ALA A 616 24.00 38.98 -33.20
C ALA A 616 24.41 40.45 -33.47
N LEU A 617 24.58 41.23 -32.39
CA LEU A 617 25.02 42.65 -32.31
C LEU A 617 23.87 43.68 -32.53
N LEU A 618 23.94 44.92 -32.04
CA LEU A 618 25.08 45.69 -31.51
C LEU A 618 24.68 46.69 -30.38
N VAL A 619 25.68 47.19 -29.65
CA VAL A 619 25.63 48.13 -28.50
C VAL A 619 25.75 49.61 -28.94
N ILE A 620 25.23 50.60 -28.17
CA ILE A 620 25.86 51.93 -27.89
C ILE A 620 25.06 52.80 -26.88
N ARG A 621 25.73 53.82 -26.28
CA ARG A 621 25.26 54.70 -25.18
C ARG A 621 24.88 56.14 -25.60
N ARG A 622 23.91 56.70 -24.85
CA ARG A 622 23.79 58.11 -24.34
C ARG A 622 23.37 59.31 -25.25
N ARG A 623 22.43 60.06 -24.66
CA ARG A 623 22.37 61.53 -24.37
C ARG A 623 21.52 62.47 -25.27
N ARG A 624 20.58 63.16 -24.59
CA ARG A 624 19.97 64.48 -24.87
C ARG A 624 19.22 64.60 -26.21
N SER A 625 18.06 65.25 -26.27
CA SER A 625 17.64 66.44 -25.51
C SER A 625 16.53 66.19 -24.51
#